data_AF-A0A6M0JET9-F1
#
_entry.id   AF-A0A6M0JET9-F1
#
_cell.length_a   1.000
_cell.length_b   1.000
_cell.length_c   1.000
_cell.angle_alpha   90.00
_cell.angle_beta   90.00
_cell.angle_gamma   90.00
#
_symmetry.space_group_name_H-M   'P 1'
#
loop_
_entity.id
_entity.type
_entity.pdbx_description
1 polymer ?
#
loop_
_entity_poly.entity_id
_entity_poly.type
_entity_poly.pdbx_seq_one_letter_code
_entity_poly.pdbx_strand_id
1 'polypeptide(L)'
;MNKLLTVQQHSRLGKEVLRDCNLASITDQQVEELKQSLWEHGVILVRKQKLTASQLKDFAIQTFGDSTLGLRPKPLNPEIAPDLQSPGVSILGNPKGLSGEVVGKVAWQWHHDKDHLPKTQGLDMNALYVVMLYGLSIPDEGTDGQPHTTLFLDMVEAYHNLAPQHQQQLKLLSMYHLSPISPQPGVEIP
;
A
#
# COMPACT_ATOMS: atom_id res chain seq x y z
N MET A 1 8.76 -6.05 44.33
CA MET A 1 7.97 -5.04 43.60
C MET A 1 8.65 -4.79 42.26
N ASN A 2 8.14 -5.38 41.18
CA ASN A 2 8.66 -5.14 39.83
C ASN A 2 8.15 -3.78 39.36
N LYS A 3 9.06 -2.84 39.11
CA LYS A 3 8.75 -1.61 38.38
C LYS A 3 8.42 -2.01 36.95
N LEU A 4 7.14 -1.94 36.60
CA LEU A 4 6.71 -1.89 35.20
C LEU A 4 7.34 -0.65 34.58
N LEU A 5 8.39 -0.84 33.78
CA LEU A 5 8.86 0.15 32.84
C LEU A 5 7.77 0.30 31.79
N THR A 6 6.87 1.26 31.98
CA THR A 6 6.06 1.80 30.89
C THR A 6 7.01 2.56 29.97
N VAL A 7 7.70 1.83 29.10
CA VAL A 7 8.28 2.43 27.90
C VAL A 7 7.07 2.83 27.07
N GLN A 8 6.78 4.13 26.99
CA GLN A 8 5.97 4.65 25.89
C GLN A 8 6.73 4.29 24.61
N GLN A 9 6.39 3.15 24.00
CA GLN A 9 6.81 2.84 22.66
C GLN A 9 6.11 3.87 21.77
N HIS A 10 6.83 4.94 21.42
CA HIS A 10 6.44 5.75 20.29
C HIS A 10 6.53 4.83 19.09
N SER A 11 5.37 4.39 18.58
CA SER A 11 5.35 3.57 17.39
C SER A 11 6.03 4.34 16.28
N ARG A 12 6.91 3.65 15.58
CA ARG A 12 7.60 4.15 14.39
C ARG A 12 6.59 4.48 13.29
N LEU A 13 5.44 3.81 13.30
CA LEU A 13 4.50 3.75 12.20
C LEU A 13 3.70 5.06 12.01
N GLY A 14 3.76 5.61 10.80
CA GLY A 14 2.88 6.71 10.40
C GLY A 14 3.47 8.10 10.69
N LYS A 15 3.55 8.93 9.65
CA LYS A 15 3.88 10.36 9.79
C LYS A 15 3.22 11.22 8.73
N GLU A 16 2.66 12.35 9.13
CA GLU A 16 2.28 13.39 8.18
C GLU A 16 3.52 14.20 7.77
N VAL A 17 3.73 14.36 6.45
CA VAL A 17 4.91 15.05 5.88
C VAL A 17 4.50 16.08 4.84
N LEU A 18 5.42 16.99 4.52
CA LEU A 18 5.28 18.01 3.46
C LEU A 18 3.92 18.76 3.52
N ARG A 19 3.66 19.46 4.64
CA ARG A 19 2.44 20.25 4.83
C ARG A 19 2.29 21.32 3.74
N ASP A 20 1.07 21.42 3.22
CA ASP A 20 0.67 22.40 2.18
C ASP A 20 1.53 22.35 0.89
N CYS A 21 2.07 21.17 0.60
CA CYS A 21 2.82 20.87 -0.63
C CYS A 21 1.88 20.42 -1.77
N ASN A 22 2.32 20.53 -3.03
CA ASN A 22 1.68 19.88 -4.17
C ASN A 22 2.65 18.87 -4.79
N LEU A 23 2.34 17.57 -4.69
CA LEU A 23 3.19 16.49 -5.18
C LEU A 23 3.48 16.56 -6.69
N ALA A 24 2.64 17.24 -7.47
CA ALA A 24 2.91 17.49 -8.90
C ALA A 24 4.07 18.47 -9.17
N SER A 25 4.54 19.19 -8.14
CA SER A 25 5.52 20.26 -8.27
C SER A 25 6.41 20.35 -7.03
N ILE A 26 7.10 19.26 -6.70
CA ILE A 26 8.01 19.21 -5.54
C ILE A 26 9.46 19.30 -5.93
N THR A 27 10.30 19.75 -5.01
CA THR A 27 11.75 19.82 -5.22
C THR A 27 12.42 18.48 -4.92
N ASP A 28 13.64 18.29 -5.44
CA ASP A 28 14.47 17.12 -5.12
C ASP A 28 14.70 16.98 -3.60
N GLN A 29 14.86 18.10 -2.89
CA GLN A 29 14.99 18.07 -1.43
C GLN A 29 13.73 17.53 -0.75
N GLN A 30 12.54 17.91 -1.23
CA GLN A 30 11.28 17.39 -0.70
C GLN A 30 11.07 15.92 -1.04
N VAL A 31 11.52 15.47 -2.22
CA VAL A 31 11.57 14.05 -2.60
C VAL A 31 12.41 13.26 -1.59
N GLU A 32 13.61 13.73 -1.25
CA GLU A 32 14.48 13.04 -0.31
C GLU A 32 13.92 13.03 1.11
N GLU A 33 13.35 14.14 1.59
CA GLU A 33 12.63 14.20 2.88
C GLU A 33 11.47 13.20 2.94
N LEU A 34 10.72 13.08 1.84
CA LEU A 34 9.59 12.16 1.70
C LEU A 34 10.06 10.71 1.76
N LYS A 35 11.09 10.34 0.98
CA LYS A 35 11.69 9.00 0.99
C LYS A 35 12.22 8.65 2.37
N GLN A 36 13.01 9.53 2.98
CA GLN A 36 13.56 9.32 4.31
C GLN A 36 12.44 9.08 5.33
N SER A 37 11.41 9.93 5.32
CA SER A 37 10.27 9.76 6.22
C SER A 37 9.50 8.46 5.96
N LEU A 38 9.35 8.03 4.70
CA LEU A 38 8.73 6.75 4.38
C LEU A 38 9.54 5.57 4.94
N TRP A 39 10.87 5.57 4.78
CA TRP A 39 11.72 4.49 5.29
C TRP A 39 11.78 4.45 6.81
N GLU A 40 11.81 5.62 7.44
CA GLU A 40 11.78 5.74 8.89
C GLU A 40 10.42 5.27 9.44
N HIS A 41 9.31 5.73 8.86
CA HIS A 41 7.98 5.59 9.46
C HIS A 41 7.07 4.53 8.85
N GLY A 42 7.49 3.86 7.78
CA GLY A 42 6.74 2.81 7.07
C GLY A 42 5.52 3.31 6.29
N VAL A 43 4.77 4.27 6.84
CA VAL A 43 3.57 4.90 6.24
C VAL A 43 3.71 6.40 6.39
N ILE A 44 3.45 7.13 5.31
CA ILE A 44 3.39 8.59 5.33
C ILE A 44 2.10 9.10 4.72
N LEU A 45 1.67 10.27 5.18
CA LEU A 45 0.50 10.97 4.68
C LEU A 45 0.89 12.37 4.19
N VAL A 46 0.52 12.69 2.96
CA VAL A 46 0.57 14.06 2.42
C VAL A 46 -0.84 14.53 2.18
N ARG A 47 -1.28 15.54 2.93
CA ARG A 47 -2.68 16.02 2.87
C ARG A 47 -2.90 17.00 1.72
N LYS A 48 -4.18 17.25 1.42
CA LYS A 48 -4.66 18.32 0.53
C LYS A 48 -4.11 18.25 -0.90
N GLN A 49 -3.83 17.04 -1.38
CA GLN A 49 -3.36 16.82 -2.75
C GLN A 49 -4.51 16.89 -3.75
N LYS A 50 -4.29 17.52 -4.90
CA LYS A 50 -5.22 17.58 -6.04
C LYS A 50 -4.49 17.13 -7.29
N LEU A 51 -4.47 15.81 -7.51
CA LEU A 51 -3.74 15.17 -8.59
C LEU A 51 -4.71 14.44 -9.50
N THR A 52 -4.45 14.47 -10.80
CA THR A 52 -5.02 13.49 -11.73
C THR A 52 -4.29 12.15 -11.57
N ALA A 53 -4.89 11.07 -12.06
CA ALA A 53 -4.24 9.75 -12.10
C ALA A 53 -2.89 9.78 -12.84
N SER A 54 -2.79 10.57 -13.91
CA SER A 54 -1.51 10.74 -14.63
C SER A 54 -0.47 11.47 -13.79
N GLN A 55 -0.85 12.56 -13.09
CA GLN A 55 0.07 13.26 -12.20
C GLN A 55 0.53 12.39 -11.03
N LEU A 56 -0.37 11.56 -10.47
CA LEU A 56 -0.04 10.60 -9.42
C LEU A 56 1.00 9.57 -9.92
N LYS A 57 0.78 9.03 -11.13
CA LYS A 57 1.71 8.11 -11.78
C LYS A 57 3.07 8.75 -12.03
N ASP A 58 3.08 9.94 -12.62
CA ASP A 58 4.31 10.65 -12.96
C ASP A 58 5.12 10.95 -11.69
N PHE A 59 4.46 11.41 -10.63
CA PHE A 59 5.07 11.59 -9.32
C PHE A 59 5.68 10.29 -8.78
N ALA A 60 4.95 9.18 -8.82
CA ALA A 60 5.43 7.89 -8.35
C ALA A 60 6.67 7.41 -9.13
N ILE A 61 6.65 7.53 -10.46
CA ILE A 61 7.78 7.13 -11.31
C ILE A 61 8.99 8.02 -11.08
N GLN A 62 8.81 9.34 -11.01
CA GLN A 62 9.91 10.28 -10.79
C GLN A 62 10.54 10.14 -9.40
N THR A 63 9.73 9.80 -8.39
CA THR A 63 10.18 9.69 -7.00
C THR A 63 10.79 8.33 -6.69
N PHE A 64 10.15 7.24 -7.11
CA PHE A 64 10.48 5.87 -6.68
C PHE A 64 10.93 4.95 -7.82
N GLY A 65 10.92 5.44 -9.05
CA GLY A 65 11.21 4.65 -10.25
C GLY A 65 9.97 3.95 -10.81
N ASP A 66 10.08 3.49 -12.06
CA ASP A 66 9.00 2.77 -12.72
C ASP A 66 8.96 1.31 -12.28
N SER A 67 7.89 0.94 -11.57
CA SER A 67 7.58 -0.43 -11.17
C SER A 67 6.28 -0.89 -11.84
N THR A 68 6.23 -0.90 -13.17
CA THR A 68 5.18 -1.59 -13.95
C THR A 68 5.21 -3.12 -13.80
N LEU A 69 5.78 -3.65 -12.70
CA LEU A 69 5.90 -5.07 -12.44
C LEU A 69 4.52 -5.75 -12.47
N GLY A 70 4.36 -6.65 -13.43
CA GLY A 70 3.27 -7.63 -13.50
C GLY A 70 1.91 -7.17 -14.03
N LEU A 71 1.70 -5.87 -14.31
CA LEU A 71 0.38 -5.38 -14.75
C LEU A 71 0.37 -5.00 -16.22
N ARG A 72 -0.35 -5.78 -17.04
CA ARG A 72 -0.72 -5.35 -18.39
C ARG A 72 -1.64 -4.11 -18.27
N PRO A 73 -1.38 -3.03 -19.02
CA PRO A 73 -2.26 -1.87 -19.04
C PRO A 73 -3.69 -2.31 -19.37
N LYS A 74 -4.64 -1.99 -18.49
CA LYS A 74 -6.06 -2.14 -18.82
C LYS A 74 -6.46 -1.02 -19.79
N PRO A 75 -7.34 -1.29 -20.77
CA PRO A 75 -7.89 -0.23 -21.61
C PRO A 75 -8.65 0.78 -20.73
N LEU A 76 -8.58 2.05 -21.12
CA LEU A 76 -9.32 3.12 -20.45
C LEU A 76 -10.82 2.91 -20.64
N ASN A 77 -11.60 3.23 -19.60
CA ASN A 77 -13.05 3.14 -19.64
C ASN A 77 -13.64 4.50 -20.02
N PRO A 78 -14.36 4.63 -21.15
CA PRO A 78 -14.89 5.92 -21.58
C PRO A 78 -15.96 6.50 -20.63
N GLU A 79 -16.55 5.68 -19.77
CA GLU A 79 -17.53 6.11 -18.76
C GLU A 79 -16.89 6.62 -17.45
N ILE A 80 -15.57 6.49 -17.30
CA ILE A 80 -14.83 7.03 -16.15
C ILE A 80 -14.21 8.35 -16.56
N ALA A 81 -14.31 9.37 -15.70
CA ALA A 81 -13.70 10.68 -15.95
C ALA A 81 -12.19 10.52 -16.25
N PRO A 82 -11.66 11.16 -17.31
CA PRO A 82 -10.26 10.99 -17.74
C PRO A 82 -9.25 11.24 -16.62
N ASP A 83 -9.49 12.24 -15.77
CA ASP A 83 -8.59 12.60 -14.66
C ASP A 83 -8.48 11.50 -13.58
N LEU A 84 -9.38 10.52 -13.57
CA LEU A 84 -9.39 9.43 -12.60
C LEU A 84 -8.69 8.16 -13.09
N GLN A 85 -8.22 8.14 -14.35
CA GLN A 85 -7.64 6.95 -14.95
C GLN A 85 -6.34 7.25 -15.71
N SER A 86 -5.36 6.37 -15.55
CA SER A 86 -4.11 6.39 -16.31
C SER A 86 -3.58 4.97 -16.45
N PRO A 87 -2.96 4.58 -17.58
CA PRO A 87 -2.37 3.26 -17.73
C PRO A 87 -1.34 2.98 -16.61
N GLY A 88 -1.56 1.91 -15.85
CA GLY A 88 -0.73 1.54 -14.69
C GLY A 88 -1.23 2.05 -13.34
N VAL A 89 -2.30 2.84 -13.31
CA VAL A 89 -2.98 3.25 -12.07
C VAL A 89 -4.24 2.40 -11.88
N SER A 90 -4.30 1.69 -10.77
CA SER A 90 -5.47 0.90 -10.39
C SER A 90 -6.52 1.78 -9.70
N ILE A 91 -7.78 1.63 -10.10
CA ILE A 91 -8.91 2.27 -9.42
C ILE A 91 -9.49 1.27 -8.41
N LEU A 92 -9.39 1.61 -7.13
CA LEU A 92 -10.01 0.87 -6.03
C LEU A 92 -11.28 1.60 -5.59
N GLY A 93 -12.43 1.07 -6.00
CA GLY A 93 -13.73 1.64 -5.67
C GLY A 93 -14.74 1.52 -6.80
N ASN A 94 -15.84 2.25 -6.66
CA ASN A 94 -16.92 2.29 -7.65
C ASN A 94 -16.99 3.66 -8.34
N PRO A 95 -16.07 3.97 -9.28
CA PRO A 95 -16.00 5.29 -9.92
C PRO A 95 -17.24 5.63 -10.76
N LYS A 96 -18.06 4.63 -11.12
CA LYS A 96 -19.27 4.83 -11.92
C LYS A 96 -20.52 5.05 -11.06
N GLY A 97 -20.47 4.74 -9.75
CA GLY A 97 -21.64 4.82 -8.87
C GLY A 97 -22.76 3.82 -9.22
N LEU A 98 -22.51 2.82 -10.08
CA LEU A 98 -23.57 1.97 -10.63
C LEU A 98 -23.97 0.77 -9.75
N SER A 99 -23.18 0.47 -8.71
CA SER A 99 -23.43 -0.62 -7.78
C SER A 99 -23.32 -0.16 -6.32
N GLY A 100 -24.20 -0.67 -5.47
CA GLY A 100 -24.08 -0.54 -4.01
C GLY A 100 -23.07 -1.52 -3.41
N GLU A 101 -22.51 -2.43 -4.20
CA GLU A 101 -21.50 -3.37 -3.73
C GLU A 101 -20.13 -2.71 -3.56
N VAL A 102 -19.47 -3.02 -2.44
CA VAL A 102 -18.07 -2.63 -2.23
C VAL A 102 -17.18 -3.39 -3.19
N VAL A 103 -16.46 -2.65 -4.04
CA VAL A 103 -15.41 -3.18 -4.91
C VAL A 103 -14.14 -3.41 -4.10
N GLY A 104 -13.44 -4.52 -4.34
CA GLY A 104 -12.14 -4.78 -3.73
C GLY A 104 -12.17 -5.36 -2.32
N LYS A 105 -13.25 -6.02 -1.89
CA LYS A 105 -13.38 -6.70 -0.58
C LYS A 105 -12.23 -7.66 -0.23
N VAL A 106 -11.52 -8.18 -1.24
CA VAL A 106 -10.32 -9.02 -1.03
C VAL A 106 -9.22 -8.29 -0.24
N ALA A 107 -9.13 -6.96 -0.36
CA ALA A 107 -8.17 -6.13 0.36
C ALA A 107 -8.52 -5.91 1.85
N TRP A 108 -9.65 -6.46 2.33
CA TRP A 108 -10.04 -6.35 3.75
C TRP A 108 -9.31 -7.35 4.66
N GLN A 109 -8.59 -8.31 4.09
CA GLN A 109 -7.75 -9.23 4.84
C GLN A 109 -6.39 -8.58 5.09
N TRP A 110 -5.69 -8.93 6.17
CA TRP A 110 -4.31 -8.52 6.36
C TRP A 110 -3.42 -9.08 5.25
N HIS A 111 -2.71 -8.20 4.56
CA HIS A 111 -1.82 -8.54 3.44
C HIS A 111 -0.72 -7.47 3.32
N HIS A 112 0.36 -7.76 2.62
CA HIS A 112 1.04 -6.72 1.86
C HIS A 112 0.68 -6.83 0.38
N ASP A 113 0.63 -5.69 -0.29
CA ASP A 113 0.45 -5.67 -1.73
C ASP A 113 1.58 -6.45 -2.41
N LYS A 114 1.29 -7.09 -3.54
CA LYS A 114 2.33 -7.80 -4.29
C LYS A 114 3.09 -8.90 -3.50
N ASP A 115 2.63 -9.35 -2.33
CA ASP A 115 3.20 -10.52 -1.61
C ASP A 115 3.20 -11.81 -2.46
N HIS A 116 2.36 -11.86 -3.49
CA HIS A 116 2.30 -12.93 -4.50
C HIS A 116 3.26 -12.70 -5.69
N LEU A 117 4.20 -11.77 -5.60
CA LEU A 117 5.34 -11.68 -6.51
C LEU A 117 6.54 -12.53 -6.02
N PRO A 118 6.50 -13.88 -6.08
CA PRO A 118 7.72 -14.65 -6.20
C PRO A 118 7.92 -15.14 -7.65
N LYS A 119 9.19 -15.11 -8.08
CA LYS A 119 9.78 -15.93 -9.16
C LYS A 119 9.39 -15.64 -10.62
N THR A 120 8.22 -15.08 -10.93
CA THR A 120 7.77 -14.98 -12.35
C THR A 120 8.51 -13.93 -13.18
N GLN A 121 9.23 -13.00 -12.55
CA GLN A 121 9.99 -11.95 -13.26
C GLN A 121 11.48 -11.87 -12.85
N GLY A 122 12.01 -12.93 -12.21
CA GLY A 122 13.44 -12.97 -11.82
C GLY A 122 13.85 -12.02 -10.68
N LEU A 123 12.89 -11.42 -9.99
CA LEU A 123 13.13 -10.60 -8.80
C LEU A 123 13.08 -11.46 -7.54
N ASP A 124 13.98 -11.17 -6.60
CA ASP A 124 13.91 -11.73 -5.26
C ASP A 124 12.60 -11.32 -4.59
N MET A 125 12.07 -12.20 -3.75
CA MET A 125 10.87 -11.96 -2.93
C MET A 125 10.98 -10.72 -2.00
N ASN A 126 12.17 -10.13 -1.94
CA ASN A 126 12.54 -8.97 -1.14
C ASN A 126 12.71 -7.69 -1.99
N ALA A 127 12.22 -7.66 -3.23
CA ALA A 127 12.26 -6.45 -4.04
C ALA A 127 11.46 -5.34 -3.33
N LEU A 128 12.14 -4.24 -3.00
CA LEU A 128 11.50 -3.09 -2.37
C LEU A 128 10.50 -2.47 -3.35
N TYR A 129 9.26 -2.29 -2.89
CA TYR A 129 8.24 -1.58 -3.64
C TYR A 129 7.54 -0.59 -2.71
N VAL A 130 6.99 0.47 -3.30
CA VAL A 130 6.18 1.47 -2.61
C VAL A 130 4.76 1.40 -3.16
N VAL A 131 3.79 1.39 -2.26
CA VAL A 131 2.37 1.49 -2.58
C VAL A 131 1.92 2.91 -2.30
N MET A 132 1.13 3.46 -3.21
CA MET A 132 0.54 4.78 -3.07
C MET A 132 -0.97 4.69 -3.21
N LEU A 133 -1.69 5.12 -2.17
CA LEU A 133 -3.14 5.27 -2.18
C LEU A 133 -3.50 6.75 -2.24
N TYR A 134 -4.36 7.11 -3.19
CA TYR A 134 -4.86 8.47 -3.37
C TYR A 134 -6.36 8.51 -3.14
N GLY A 135 -6.78 9.15 -2.04
CA GLY A 135 -8.19 9.28 -1.67
C GLY A 135 -8.90 10.37 -2.47
N LEU A 136 -9.92 9.98 -3.24
CA LEU A 136 -10.77 10.89 -4.01
C LEU A 136 -12.06 11.24 -3.26
N SER A 137 -12.85 10.22 -2.95
CA SER A 137 -14.07 10.30 -2.14
C SER A 137 -14.03 9.14 -1.17
N ILE A 138 -13.91 9.46 0.11
CA ILE A 138 -13.83 8.48 1.20
C ILE A 138 -15.15 8.59 1.96
N PRO A 139 -15.91 7.50 2.13
CA PRO A 139 -17.11 7.54 2.95
C PRO A 139 -16.74 7.85 4.40
N ASP A 140 -17.61 8.56 5.13
CA ASP A 140 -17.34 8.89 6.55
C ASP A 140 -17.24 7.63 7.42
N GLU A 141 -18.01 6.59 7.07
CA GLU A 141 -18.10 5.32 7.79
C GLU A 141 -17.82 4.11 6.88
N GLY A 142 -17.30 3.04 7.49
CA GLY A 142 -17.20 1.71 6.90
C GLY A 142 -18.52 0.95 6.94
N THR A 143 -18.51 -0.29 6.43
CA THR A 143 -19.71 -1.15 6.44
C THR A 143 -20.11 -1.64 7.84
N ASP A 144 -19.25 -1.43 8.83
CA ASP A 144 -19.44 -1.72 10.25
C ASP A 144 -19.94 -0.50 11.05
N GLY A 145 -20.20 0.63 10.38
CA GLY A 145 -20.63 1.88 11.01
C GLY A 145 -19.52 2.58 11.82
N GLN A 146 -18.28 2.12 11.73
CA GLN A 146 -17.13 2.82 12.33
C GLN A 146 -16.50 3.78 11.31
N PRO A 147 -15.75 4.81 11.76
CA PRO A 147 -15.06 5.70 10.84
C PRO A 147 -14.21 4.95 9.82
N HIS A 148 -14.33 5.32 8.54
CA HIS A 148 -13.60 4.63 7.47
C HIS A 148 -12.09 4.82 7.66
N THR A 149 -11.35 3.71 7.73
CA THR A 149 -9.90 3.73 7.91
C THR A 149 -9.21 2.58 7.18
N THR A 150 -7.95 2.80 6.82
CA THR A 150 -7.01 1.74 6.47
C THR A 150 -6.15 1.45 7.69
N LEU A 151 -6.05 0.18 8.08
CA LEU A 151 -5.23 -0.26 9.21
C LEU A 151 -3.85 -0.67 8.71
N PHE A 152 -2.82 -0.33 9.49
CA PHE A 152 -1.44 -0.68 9.21
C PHE A 152 -0.84 -1.36 10.43
N LEU A 153 0.10 -2.29 10.19
CA LEU A 153 0.85 -3.00 11.22
C LEU A 153 2.34 -2.87 10.91
N ASP A 154 3.13 -2.40 11.87
CA ASP A 154 4.59 -2.43 11.74
C ASP A 154 5.10 -3.84 12.03
N MET A 155 5.40 -4.59 10.97
CA MET A 155 5.88 -5.96 11.07
C MET A 155 7.25 -6.08 11.76
N VAL A 156 8.06 -5.01 11.74
CA VAL A 156 9.35 -4.99 12.45
C VAL A 156 9.12 -4.88 13.96
N GLU A 157 8.25 -3.96 14.37
CA GLU A 157 7.86 -3.81 15.78
C GLU A 157 7.14 -5.08 16.28
N ALA A 158 6.23 -5.64 15.48
CA ALA A 158 5.55 -6.89 15.79
C ALA A 158 6.52 -8.05 15.99
N TYR A 159 7.52 -8.21 15.11
CA TYR A 159 8.55 -9.25 15.23
C TYR A 159 9.38 -9.08 16.51
N HIS A 160 9.85 -7.87 16.80
CA HIS A 160 10.68 -7.61 17.99
C HIS A 160 9.93 -7.82 19.30
N ASN A 161 8.61 -7.64 19.32
CA ASN A 161 7.77 -7.88 20.49
C ASN A 161 7.39 -9.37 20.67
N LEU A 162 7.78 -10.27 19.77
CA LEU A 162 7.61 -11.71 19.97
C LEU A 162 8.56 -12.24 21.06
N ALA A 163 8.13 -13.28 21.77
CA ALA A 163 9.02 -14.01 22.68
C ALA A 163 10.27 -14.53 21.91
N PRO A 164 11.47 -14.53 22.53
CA PRO A 164 12.71 -14.93 21.85
C PRO A 164 12.63 -16.31 21.18
N GLN A 165 11.88 -17.25 21.78
CA GLN A 165 11.68 -18.59 21.24
C GLN A 165 10.93 -18.55 19.89
N HIS A 166 9.88 -17.73 19.76
CA HIS A 166 9.16 -17.56 18.50
C HIS A 166 10.03 -16.86 17.44
N GLN A 167 10.82 -15.86 17.84
CA GLN A 167 11.76 -15.20 16.92
C GLN A 167 12.77 -16.20 16.34
N GLN A 168 13.30 -17.10 17.17
CA GLN A 168 14.24 -18.15 16.73
C GLN A 168 13.56 -19.18 15.82
N GLN A 169 12.32 -19.58 16.12
CA GLN A 169 11.53 -20.45 15.24
C GLN A 169 11.33 -19.82 13.86
N LEU A 170 10.92 -18.54 13.80
CA LEU A 170 10.68 -17.85 12.52
C LEU A 170 11.93 -17.73 11.66
N LYS A 171 13.13 -17.58 12.25
CA LYS A 171 14.41 -17.54 11.50
C LYS A 171 14.72 -18.83 10.72
N LEU A 172 14.09 -19.94 11.11
CA LEU A 172 14.29 -21.26 10.49
C LEU A 172 13.19 -21.61 9.48
N LEU A 173 12.19 -20.74 9.30
CA LEU A 173 11.04 -20.99 8.46
C LEU A 173 11.10 -20.16 7.18
N SER A 174 10.66 -20.78 6.08
CA SER A 174 10.36 -20.11 4.83
C SER A 174 8.87 -20.26 4.55
N MET A 175 8.22 -19.17 4.15
CA MET A 175 6.80 -19.17 3.81
C MET A 175 6.60 -18.99 2.31
N TYR A 176 5.61 -19.68 1.75
CA TYR A 176 5.13 -19.45 0.39
C TYR A 176 3.84 -18.64 0.46
N HIS A 177 3.81 -17.52 -0.23
CA HIS A 177 2.62 -16.67 -0.33
C HIS A 177 1.83 -17.09 -1.58
N LEU A 178 0.56 -17.41 -1.40
CA LEU A 178 -0.37 -17.68 -2.50
C LEU A 178 -1.23 -16.43 -2.73
N SER A 179 -1.48 -16.11 -3.99
CA SER A 179 -2.43 -15.05 -4.31
C SER A 179 -3.83 -15.47 -3.87
N PRO A 180 -4.60 -14.60 -3.19
CA PRO A 180 -6.01 -14.87 -2.90
C PRO A 180 -6.88 -14.90 -4.18
N ILE A 181 -6.30 -14.51 -5.32
CA ILE A 181 -6.94 -14.48 -6.65
C ILE A 181 -6.48 -15.66 -7.52
N SER A 182 -5.46 -16.44 -7.09
CA SER A 182 -5.05 -17.65 -7.82
C SER A 182 -6.16 -18.70 -7.77
N PRO A 183 -6.39 -19.45 -8.86
CA PRO A 183 -7.40 -20.49 -8.85
C PRO A 183 -7.02 -21.59 -7.86
N GLN A 184 -8.04 -22.23 -7.28
CA GLN A 184 -7.88 -23.33 -6.33
C GLN A 184 -6.94 -24.43 -6.91
N PRO A 185 -6.18 -25.14 -6.05
CA PRO A 185 -5.36 -26.27 -6.50
C PRO A 185 -6.19 -27.24 -7.36
N GLY A 186 -5.72 -27.52 -8.59
CA GLY A 186 -6.40 -28.42 -9.53
C GLY A 186 -7.10 -27.74 -10.72
N VAL A 187 -7.02 -26.42 -10.86
CA VAL A 187 -7.47 -25.72 -12.08
C VAL A 187 -6.27 -25.55 -13.02
N GLU A 188 -6.30 -26.25 -14.16
CA GLU A 188 -5.35 -26.01 -15.24
C GLU A 188 -5.56 -24.61 -15.82
N ILE A 189 -4.48 -23.85 -15.94
CA ILE A 189 -4.46 -22.54 -16.60
C ILE A 189 -4.09 -22.80 -18.07
N PRO A 190 -4.86 -22.31 -19.06
CA PRO A 190 -4.51 -22.42 -20.48
C PRO A 190 -3.24 -21.64 -20.86
#